data_AF-A0A951CUD4-F1
#
_entry.id   AF-A0A951CUD4-F1
#
_cell.length_a   1.000
_cell.length_b   1.000
_cell.length_c   1.000
_cell.angle_alpha   90.00
_cell.angle_beta   90.00
_cell.angle_gamma   90.00
#
_symmetry.space_group_name_H-M   'P 1'
#
loop_
_entity.id
_entity.type
_entity.pdbx_description
1 polymer ?
#
loop_
_entity_poly.entity_id
_entity_poly.type
_entity_poly.pdbx_seq_one_letter_code
_entity_poly.pdbx_strand_id
1 'polypeptide(L)'
;MQKYSGIRGRRITNSSAGLAAFLFAITGALGPGLHGQDVSQRALDNAHNFLKTKDRGNDILGFLHFGTDYHGHEFRQALATGRGNFALVYRFHWSDDDITDAEFLCDSRGDINDIRIMSTSAVINRPFFLADAAVQILGNFLIDAAKDKLSPAERKIIQKFVDNADAKGMLIWWLRFQRVWGG
;
A
#
# COMPACT_ATOMS: atom_id res chain seq x y z
N MET A 1 -1.92 26.52 70.66
CA MET A 1 -2.64 25.80 71.74
C MET A 1 -2.94 24.39 71.27
N GLN A 2 -2.33 23.39 71.91
CA GLN A 2 -2.68 21.97 71.77
C GLN A 2 -4.06 21.69 72.39
N LYS A 3 -4.83 20.76 71.79
CA LYS A 3 -5.62 19.77 72.54
C LYS A 3 -5.80 18.49 71.72
N TYR A 4 -5.27 17.40 72.29
CA TYR A 4 -5.45 16.00 71.93
C TYR A 4 -6.85 15.48 72.31
N SER A 5 -7.34 14.47 71.58
CA SER A 5 -8.00 13.22 72.07
C SER A 5 -8.74 12.59 70.88
N GLY A 6 -8.38 11.42 70.36
CA GLY A 6 -8.61 10.11 70.99
C GLY A 6 -10.11 9.76 70.91
N ILE A 7 -10.55 8.78 70.10
CA ILE A 7 -10.84 7.41 70.57
C ILE A 7 -11.06 6.46 69.36
N ARG A 8 -10.59 5.22 69.53
CA ARG A 8 -10.73 4.04 68.66
C ARG A 8 -12.17 3.55 68.56
N GLY A 9 -12.52 3.01 67.39
CA GLY A 9 -13.66 2.12 67.21
C GLY A 9 -13.45 1.19 66.02
N ARG A 10 -12.80 0.04 66.25
CA ARG A 10 -12.72 -1.06 65.27
C ARG A 10 -13.93 -1.96 65.51
N ARG A 11 -14.83 -2.09 64.53
CA ARG A 11 -15.70 -3.25 64.39
C ARG A 11 -15.55 -3.83 63.00
N ILE A 12 -15.15 -5.08 63.01
CA ILE A 12 -15.04 -6.02 61.89
C ILE A 12 -16.43 -6.62 61.73
N THR A 13 -17.00 -6.58 60.53
CA THR A 13 -18.02 -7.54 60.11
C THR A 13 -17.78 -7.90 58.65
N ASN A 14 -17.09 -9.02 58.50
CA ASN A 14 -17.23 -10.06 57.48
C ASN A 14 -18.17 -9.76 56.32
N SER A 15 -17.60 -9.66 55.12
CA SER A 15 -18.23 -10.19 53.92
C SER A 15 -17.15 -10.91 53.14
N SER A 16 -17.28 -12.21 53.18
CA SER A 16 -16.47 -13.27 52.63
C SER A 16 -16.39 -13.23 51.10
N ALA A 17 -15.25 -13.69 50.60
CA ALA A 17 -15.09 -14.56 49.44
C ALA A 17 -15.68 -14.07 48.10
N GLY A 18 -14.79 -13.78 47.15
CA GLY A 18 -15.16 -13.56 45.75
C GLY A 18 -13.98 -13.49 44.81
N LEU A 19 -13.04 -14.42 44.97
CA LEU A 19 -11.93 -14.66 44.05
C LEU A 19 -12.52 -15.22 42.74
N ALA A 20 -12.44 -14.49 41.63
CA ALA A 20 -12.64 -15.06 40.29
C ALA A 20 -12.04 -14.13 39.23
N ALA A 21 -10.72 -14.24 39.05
CA ALA A 21 -10.04 -13.80 37.85
C ALA A 21 -10.50 -14.71 36.69
N PHE A 22 -11.33 -14.19 35.78
CA PHE A 22 -11.68 -14.88 34.54
C PHE A 22 -10.52 -14.71 33.54
N LEU A 23 -9.52 -15.57 33.67
CA LEU A 23 -8.60 -15.91 32.59
C LEU A 23 -9.40 -16.70 31.56
N PHE A 24 -9.92 -16.01 30.54
CA PHE A 24 -10.31 -16.69 29.30
C PHE A 24 -9.01 -17.12 28.59
N ALA A 25 -8.55 -18.33 28.92
CA ALA A 25 -7.72 -19.11 28.03
C ALA A 25 -8.58 -19.45 26.82
N ILE A 26 -8.46 -18.64 25.76
CA ILE A 26 -8.94 -19.05 24.43
C ILE A 26 -7.93 -20.09 23.93
N THR A 27 -8.10 -21.32 24.39
CA THR A 27 -7.68 -22.53 23.70
C THR A 27 -8.49 -22.64 22.41
N GLY A 28 -8.06 -21.92 21.39
CA GLY A 28 -8.47 -22.15 20.00
C GLY A 28 -7.55 -23.19 19.40
N ALA A 29 -8.13 -24.30 18.96
CA ALA A 29 -7.44 -25.45 18.38
C ALA A 29 -6.43 -25.04 17.30
N LEU A 30 -5.15 -25.35 17.54
CA LEU A 30 -4.12 -25.39 16.50
C LEU A 30 -4.45 -26.57 15.57
N GLY A 31 -5.27 -26.30 14.56
CA GLY A 31 -5.38 -27.18 13.41
C GLY A 31 -4.03 -27.29 12.70
N PRO A 32 -3.61 -28.48 12.24
CA PRO A 32 -2.44 -28.60 11.39
C PRO A 32 -2.82 -28.09 10.00
N GLY A 33 -2.42 -26.87 9.65
CA GLY A 33 -2.75 -26.34 8.33
C GLY A 33 -2.47 -24.86 8.17
N LEU A 34 -1.20 -24.53 7.95
CA LEU A 34 -0.67 -23.61 6.93
C LEU A 34 0.75 -23.31 7.39
N HIS A 35 1.73 -23.94 6.73
CA HIS A 35 3.11 -23.48 6.79
C HIS A 35 3.13 -22.03 6.30
N GLY A 36 3.04 -21.08 7.23
CA GLY A 36 3.28 -19.68 6.98
C GLY A 36 4.72 -19.58 6.48
N GLN A 37 4.88 -19.42 5.18
CA GLN A 37 6.21 -19.12 4.64
C GLN A 37 6.59 -17.76 5.21
N ASP A 38 7.59 -17.75 6.08
CA ASP A 38 8.08 -16.55 6.74
C ASP A 38 8.44 -15.51 5.68
N VAL A 39 7.60 -14.47 5.57
CA VAL A 39 7.95 -13.27 4.83
C VAL A 39 9.06 -12.60 5.61
N SER A 40 10.20 -12.37 4.97
CA SER A 40 11.32 -11.68 5.60
C SER A 40 10.88 -10.29 6.06
N GLN A 41 10.92 -10.03 7.37
CA GLN A 41 10.59 -8.71 7.92
C GLN A 41 11.42 -7.60 7.27
N ARG A 42 12.69 -7.89 6.96
CA ARG A 42 13.56 -6.97 6.23
C ARG A 42 13.02 -6.62 4.84
N ALA A 43 12.50 -7.60 4.10
CA ALA A 43 11.91 -7.36 2.78
C ALA A 43 10.64 -6.49 2.89
N LEU A 44 9.80 -6.78 3.89
CA LEU A 44 8.61 -5.99 4.20
C LEU A 44 8.97 -4.54 4.55
N ASP A 45 9.91 -4.34 5.48
CA ASP A 45 10.35 -3.02 5.92
C ASP A 45 10.96 -2.23 4.76
N ASN A 46 11.75 -2.88 3.90
CA ASN A 46 12.33 -2.25 2.71
C ASN A 46 11.25 -1.76 1.74
N ALA A 47 10.24 -2.59 1.46
CA ALA A 47 9.12 -2.22 0.58
C ALA A 47 8.27 -1.10 1.21
N HIS A 48 7.96 -1.22 2.51
CA HIS A 48 7.18 -0.23 3.23
C HIS A 48 7.88 1.13 3.32
N ASN A 49 9.17 1.14 3.68
CA ASN A 49 9.96 2.37 3.78
C ASN A 49 10.11 3.09 2.43
N PHE A 50 10.17 2.33 1.33
CA PHE A 50 10.17 2.89 -0.01
C PHE A 50 8.82 3.54 -0.34
N LEU A 51 7.73 2.81 -0.14
CA LEU A 51 6.39 3.26 -0.53
C LEU A 51 5.85 4.42 0.32
N LYS A 52 6.11 4.43 1.64
CA LYS A 52 5.47 5.37 2.59
C LYS A 52 5.85 6.85 2.43
N THR A 53 6.79 7.17 1.54
CA THR A 53 7.28 8.54 1.41
C THR A 53 6.26 9.41 0.67
N LYS A 54 6.14 10.69 1.06
CA LYS A 54 5.17 11.63 0.45
C LYS A 54 5.35 11.72 -1.07
N ASP A 55 6.59 11.88 -1.53
CA ASP A 55 6.91 12.00 -2.95
C ASP A 55 6.48 10.75 -3.73
N ARG A 56 6.74 9.54 -3.20
CA ARG A 56 6.29 8.29 -3.83
C ARG A 56 4.77 8.18 -3.83
N GLY A 57 4.13 8.56 -2.74
CA GLY A 57 2.68 8.64 -2.67
C GLY A 57 2.08 9.54 -3.76
N ASN A 58 2.66 10.73 -3.94
CA ASN A 58 2.26 11.69 -4.95
C ASN A 58 2.50 11.18 -6.38
N ASP A 59 3.67 10.61 -6.67
CA ASP A 59 3.99 10.04 -7.97
C ASP A 59 3.01 8.92 -8.33
N ILE A 60 2.82 7.96 -7.42
CA ILE A 60 1.88 6.85 -7.61
C ILE A 60 0.47 7.40 -7.88
N LEU A 61 0.01 8.37 -7.10
CA LEU A 61 -1.31 8.95 -7.30
C LEU A 61 -1.42 9.64 -8.67
N GLY A 62 -0.38 10.33 -9.13
CA GLY A 62 -0.36 10.93 -10.46
C GLY A 62 -0.56 9.92 -11.59
N PHE A 63 -0.08 8.68 -11.44
CA PHE A 63 -0.36 7.60 -12.38
C PHE A 63 -1.77 7.00 -12.20
N LEU A 64 -2.23 6.86 -10.95
CA LEU A 64 -3.55 6.31 -10.65
C LEU A 64 -4.67 7.25 -11.12
N HIS A 65 -4.59 8.52 -10.76
CA HIS A 65 -5.62 9.53 -10.92
C HIS A 65 -5.01 10.82 -11.46
N PHE A 66 -4.61 10.79 -12.72
CA PHE A 66 -3.97 11.93 -13.36
C PHE A 66 -4.81 13.21 -13.20
N GLY A 67 -4.18 14.29 -12.76
CA GLY A 67 -4.82 15.59 -12.55
C GLY A 67 -5.57 15.75 -11.23
N THR A 68 -5.48 14.78 -10.31
CA THR A 68 -6.01 14.92 -8.94
C THR A 68 -4.94 15.40 -7.97
N ASP A 69 -5.38 16.03 -6.88
CA ASP A 69 -4.50 16.50 -5.82
C ASP A 69 -4.14 15.35 -4.89
N TYR A 70 -2.90 15.35 -4.39
CA TYR A 70 -2.46 14.37 -3.40
C TYR A 70 -2.72 14.88 -1.98
N HIS A 71 -3.61 14.19 -1.25
CA HIS A 71 -3.94 14.52 0.15
C HIS A 71 -3.23 13.62 1.15
N GLY A 72 -2.74 12.46 0.73
CA GLY A 72 -2.06 11.52 1.61
C GLY A 72 -2.18 10.08 1.13
N HIS A 73 -1.41 9.21 1.75
CA HIS A 73 -1.64 7.78 1.69
C HIS A 73 -1.23 7.12 3.00
N GLU A 74 -1.86 6.00 3.32
CA GLU A 74 -1.61 5.26 4.55
C GLU A 74 -1.49 3.76 4.30
N PHE A 75 -0.59 3.12 5.05
CA PHE A 75 -0.45 1.68 5.04
C PHE A 75 -1.63 1.05 5.78
N ARG A 76 -2.31 0.10 5.13
CA ARG A 76 -3.48 -0.58 5.68
C ARG A 76 -3.11 -1.94 6.27
N GLN A 77 -2.45 -2.78 5.47
CA GLN A 77 -2.09 -4.14 5.86
C GLN A 77 -1.04 -4.74 4.91
N ALA A 78 -0.36 -5.78 5.39
CA ALA A 78 0.47 -6.67 4.57
C ALA A 78 -0.22 -8.02 4.42
N LEU A 79 -0.16 -8.61 3.23
CA LEU A 79 -0.77 -9.90 2.90
C LEU A 79 0.31 -10.87 2.42
N ALA A 80 0.35 -12.09 2.95
CA ALA A 80 1.23 -13.12 2.41
C ALA A 80 0.60 -13.71 1.14
N THR A 81 1.36 -13.76 0.04
CA THR A 81 0.87 -14.28 -1.26
C THR A 81 1.52 -15.61 -1.66
N GLY A 82 2.43 -16.12 -0.82
CA GLY A 82 3.08 -17.41 -0.98
C GLY A 82 4.47 -17.32 -1.63
N ARG A 83 5.28 -18.35 -1.42
CA ARG A 83 6.69 -18.50 -1.83
C ARG A 83 7.59 -17.34 -1.37
N GLY A 84 7.33 -16.81 -0.18
CA GLY A 84 8.04 -15.64 0.36
C GLY A 84 7.61 -14.31 -0.26
N ASN A 85 6.70 -14.32 -1.24
CA ASN A 85 6.09 -13.10 -1.78
C ASN A 85 5.01 -12.59 -0.84
N PHE A 86 4.77 -11.29 -0.92
CA PHE A 86 3.79 -10.59 -0.11
C PHE A 86 3.18 -9.43 -0.89
N ALA A 87 2.15 -8.81 -0.33
CA ALA A 87 1.57 -7.60 -0.85
C ALA A 87 1.47 -6.54 0.25
N LEU A 88 1.68 -5.28 -0.10
CA LEU A 88 1.40 -4.15 0.79
C LEU A 88 0.18 -3.41 0.27
N VAL A 89 -0.81 -3.21 1.13
CA VAL A 89 -2.03 -2.47 0.77
C VAL A 89 -1.91 -1.05 1.31
N TYR A 90 -2.08 -0.08 0.41
CA TYR A 90 -2.14 1.34 0.76
C TYR A 90 -3.46 1.95 0.32
N ARG A 91 -3.95 2.88 1.14
CA ARG A 91 -5.07 3.75 0.79
C ARG A 91 -4.54 5.11 0.39
N PHE A 92 -4.90 5.57 -0.81
CA PHE A 92 -4.59 6.90 -1.31
C PHE A 92 -5.81 7.80 -1.17
N HIS A 93 -5.59 9.03 -0.71
CA HIS A 93 -6.60 10.09 -0.61
C HIS A 93 -6.31 11.13 -1.68
N TRP A 94 -7.30 11.39 -2.54
CA TRP A 94 -7.15 12.29 -3.69
C TRP A 94 -8.23 13.38 -3.79
N SER A 95 -9.10 13.40 -2.79
CA SER A 95 -10.05 14.47 -2.45
C SER A 95 -10.36 14.32 -0.95
N ASP A 96 -11.21 15.18 -0.39
CA ASP A 96 -11.63 15.11 1.02
C ASP A 96 -12.35 13.79 1.34
N ASP A 97 -13.18 13.31 0.41
CA ASP A 97 -14.01 12.11 0.60
C ASP A 97 -13.59 10.93 -0.29
N ASP A 98 -12.65 11.13 -1.20
CA ASP A 98 -12.31 10.13 -2.22
C ASP A 98 -11.04 9.36 -1.95
N ILE A 99 -11.14 8.05 -2.18
CA ILE A 99 -10.08 7.09 -1.87
C ILE A 99 -9.81 6.09 -2.99
N THR A 100 -8.62 5.50 -2.99
CA THR A 100 -8.28 4.32 -3.77
C THR A 100 -7.37 3.41 -2.99
N ASP A 101 -7.79 2.16 -2.80
CA ASP A 101 -6.99 1.13 -2.17
C ASP A 101 -6.21 0.38 -3.25
N ALA A 102 -4.88 0.40 -3.14
CA ALA A 102 -3.96 -0.25 -4.06
C ALA A 102 -3.12 -1.31 -3.34
N GLU A 103 -3.09 -2.51 -3.92
CA GLU A 103 -2.26 -3.64 -3.51
C GLU A 103 -0.97 -3.67 -4.34
N PHE A 104 0.18 -3.55 -3.67
CA PHE A 104 1.51 -3.64 -4.29
C PHE A 104 2.09 -5.02 -4.06
N LEU A 105 2.17 -5.83 -5.13
CA LEU A 105 2.71 -7.18 -5.08
C LEU A 105 4.23 -7.14 -5.08
N CYS A 106 4.82 -7.70 -4.05
CA CYS A 106 6.24 -7.70 -3.77
C CYS A 106 6.82 -9.12 -3.86
N ASP A 107 8.03 -9.27 -4.41
CA ASP A 107 8.77 -10.53 -4.31
C ASP A 107 9.37 -10.73 -2.90
N SER A 108 10.04 -11.87 -2.70
CA SER A 108 10.73 -12.22 -1.45
C SER A 108 11.89 -11.28 -1.05
N ARG A 109 12.30 -10.36 -1.93
CA ARG A 109 13.31 -9.31 -1.65
C ARG A 109 12.65 -7.97 -1.34
N GLY A 110 11.33 -7.87 -1.49
CA GLY A 110 10.55 -6.66 -1.30
C GLY A 110 10.55 -5.76 -2.53
N ASP A 111 10.86 -6.29 -3.71
CA ASP A 111 10.77 -5.55 -4.97
C ASP A 111 9.34 -5.61 -5.52
N ILE A 112 8.81 -4.46 -5.92
CA ILE A 112 7.45 -4.34 -6.45
C ILE A 112 7.40 -4.84 -7.89
N ASN A 113 6.49 -5.76 -8.17
CA ASN A 113 6.35 -6.41 -9.46
C ASN A 113 5.03 -6.15 -10.15
N ASP A 114 3.99 -5.86 -9.38
CA ASP A 114 2.66 -5.60 -9.90
C ASP A 114 1.88 -4.72 -8.91
N ILE A 115 0.84 -4.06 -9.42
CA ILE A 115 -0.08 -3.24 -8.64
C ILE A 115 -1.51 -3.62 -9.02
N ARG A 116 -2.38 -3.77 -8.03
CA ARG A 116 -3.80 -4.08 -8.25
C ARG A 116 -4.66 -3.10 -7.50
N ILE A 117 -5.70 -2.61 -8.15
CA ILE A 117 -6.70 -1.78 -7.49
C ILE A 117 -7.67 -2.71 -6.77
N MET A 118 -7.74 -2.57 -5.45
CA MET A 118 -8.67 -3.33 -4.63
C MET A 118 -10.04 -2.64 -4.59
N SER A 119 -10.04 -1.32 -4.44
CA SER A 119 -11.25 -0.50 -4.38
C SER A 119 -10.93 0.93 -4.81
N THR A 120 -11.94 1.66 -5.29
CA THR A 120 -11.84 3.10 -5.58
C THR A 120 -13.22 3.72 -5.45
N SER A 121 -13.30 4.93 -4.91
CA SER A 121 -14.53 5.74 -4.94
C SER A 121 -14.71 6.45 -6.30
N ALA A 122 -13.69 6.44 -7.15
CA ALA A 122 -13.71 7.15 -8.42
C ALA A 122 -14.71 6.53 -9.40
N VAL A 123 -15.81 7.23 -9.66
CA VAL A 123 -16.82 6.81 -10.63
C VAL A 123 -16.39 7.15 -12.07
N ILE A 124 -15.75 8.32 -12.25
CA ILE A 124 -15.38 8.88 -13.56
C ILE A 124 -13.86 8.75 -13.81
N ASN A 125 -13.03 9.08 -12.82
CA ASN A 125 -11.58 8.93 -12.92
C ASN A 125 -11.17 7.50 -12.57
N ARG A 126 -11.49 6.55 -13.44
CA ARG A 126 -11.09 5.16 -13.20
C ARG A 126 -9.56 5.10 -13.11
N PRO A 127 -8.99 4.39 -12.13
CA PRO A 127 -7.55 4.30 -12.00
C PRO A 127 -6.87 3.93 -13.32
N PHE A 128 -5.78 4.63 -13.63
CA PHE A 128 -5.01 4.53 -14.86
C PHE A 128 -5.69 5.03 -16.14
N PHE A 129 -7.01 5.22 -16.19
CA PHE A 129 -7.73 5.53 -17.43
C PHE A 129 -7.24 6.81 -18.14
N LEU A 130 -7.07 7.90 -17.39
CA LEU A 130 -6.58 9.16 -17.96
C LEU A 130 -5.09 9.12 -18.28
N ALA A 131 -4.31 8.39 -17.48
CA ALA A 131 -2.89 8.19 -17.75
C ALA A 131 -2.68 7.33 -19.02
N ASP A 132 -3.49 6.28 -19.21
CA ASP A 132 -3.53 5.46 -20.42
C ASP A 132 -3.90 6.30 -21.65
N ALA A 133 -4.93 7.14 -21.52
CA ALA A 133 -5.34 8.04 -22.61
C ALA A 133 -4.24 9.06 -22.96
N ALA A 134 -3.60 9.65 -21.95
CA ALA A 134 -2.49 10.57 -22.16
C ALA A 134 -1.30 9.91 -22.86
N VAL A 135 -0.98 8.66 -22.50
CA VAL A 135 0.10 7.87 -23.10
C VAL A 135 -0.22 7.49 -24.54
N GLN A 136 -1.46 7.11 -24.83
CA GLN A 136 -1.89 6.83 -26.20
C GLN A 136 -1.81 8.10 -27.06
N ILE A 137 -2.24 9.25 -26.54
CA ILE A 137 -2.19 10.53 -27.28
C ILE A 137 -0.75 10.98 -27.49
N LEU A 138 0.10 10.98 -26.46
CA LEU A 138 1.51 11.35 -26.58
C LEU A 138 2.26 10.37 -27.47
N GLY A 139 1.97 9.08 -27.34
CA GLY A 139 2.55 8.01 -28.12
C GLY A 139 2.25 8.15 -29.61
N ASN A 140 0.97 8.33 -29.95
CA ASN A 140 0.54 8.57 -31.33
C ASN A 140 1.15 9.87 -31.89
N PHE A 141 1.19 10.94 -31.11
CA PHE A 141 1.81 12.20 -31.52
C PHE A 141 3.32 12.07 -31.76
N LEU A 142 4.05 11.37 -30.90
CA LEU A 142 5.49 11.11 -31.08
C LEU A 142 5.75 10.24 -32.32
N ILE A 143 4.92 9.23 -32.57
CA ILE A 143 4.99 8.39 -33.77
C ILE A 143 4.73 9.23 -35.02
N ASP A 144 3.77 10.16 -34.98
CA ASP A 144 3.43 11.03 -36.10
C ASP A 144 4.46 12.13 -36.36
N ALA A 145 5.04 12.71 -35.31
CA ALA A 145 6.03 13.79 -35.41
C ALA A 145 7.44 13.29 -35.77
N ALA A 146 7.80 12.07 -35.34
CA ALA A 146 9.12 11.48 -35.59
C ALA A 146 9.10 10.41 -36.68
N LYS A 147 7.95 10.17 -37.29
CA LYS A 147 7.67 9.19 -38.35
C LYS A 147 8.72 9.16 -39.47
N ASP A 148 9.25 10.32 -39.85
CA ASP A 148 10.20 10.49 -40.96
C ASP A 148 11.68 10.42 -40.49
N LYS A 149 11.92 10.34 -39.17
CA LYS A 149 13.25 10.29 -38.56
C LYS A 149 13.54 8.98 -37.82
N LEU A 150 12.52 8.14 -37.62
CA LEU A 150 12.65 6.84 -36.97
C LEU A 150 12.81 5.74 -38.01
N SER A 151 13.76 4.84 -37.77
CA SER A 151 13.85 3.60 -38.53
C SER A 151 12.61 2.73 -38.31
N PRO A 152 12.26 1.82 -39.25
CA PRO A 152 11.13 0.91 -39.08
C PRO A 152 11.20 0.07 -37.80
N ALA A 153 12.41 -0.24 -37.32
CA ALA A 153 12.63 -0.98 -36.08
C ALA A 153 12.29 -0.12 -34.84
N GLU A 154 12.75 1.12 -34.80
CA GLU A 154 12.45 2.06 -33.70
C GLU A 154 10.96 2.39 -33.67
N ARG A 155 10.35 2.58 -34.85
CA ARG A 155 8.91 2.79 -34.98
C ARG A 155 8.12 1.61 -34.43
N LYS A 156 8.55 0.37 -34.69
CA LYS A 156 7.92 -0.84 -34.15
C LYS A 156 8.14 -1.00 -32.64
N ILE A 157 9.27 -0.54 -32.10
CA ILE A 157 9.54 -0.53 -30.66
C ILE A 157 8.67 0.50 -29.95
N ILE A 158 8.59 1.72 -30.49
CA ILE A 158 7.74 2.78 -29.95
C ILE A 158 6.27 2.41 -30.12
N GLN A 159 5.86 1.87 -31.26
CA GLN A 159 4.50 1.36 -31.47
C GLN A 159 4.18 0.24 -30.46
N LYS A 160 5.08 -0.74 -30.25
CA LYS A 160 4.89 -1.72 -29.17
C LYS A 160 4.87 -1.09 -27.80
N PHE A 161 5.64 -0.04 -27.55
CA PHE A 161 5.63 0.66 -26.29
C PHE A 161 4.27 1.33 -26.10
N VAL A 162 3.75 2.05 -27.08
CA VAL A 162 2.43 2.71 -27.04
C VAL A 162 1.29 1.71 -26.97
N ASP A 163 1.33 0.65 -27.80
CA ASP A 163 0.32 -0.41 -27.85
C ASP A 163 0.30 -1.26 -26.56
N ASN A 164 1.41 -1.31 -25.80
CA ASN A 164 1.52 -2.03 -24.53
C ASN A 164 1.69 -1.11 -23.30
N ALA A 165 1.75 0.23 -23.47
CA ALA A 165 1.95 1.18 -22.39
C ALA A 165 0.61 1.47 -21.75
N ASP A 166 0.22 0.54 -20.91
CA ASP A 166 -0.68 0.77 -19.79
C ASP A 166 0.10 1.57 -18.73
N ALA A 167 -0.48 2.66 -18.23
CA ALA A 167 0.05 3.50 -17.18
C ALA A 167 0.40 2.71 -15.92
N LYS A 168 -0.27 1.58 -15.70
CA LYS A 168 0.12 0.59 -14.72
C LYS A 168 1.54 0.05 -14.98
N GLY A 169 1.83 -0.38 -16.21
CA GLY A 169 3.14 -0.89 -16.60
C GLY A 169 4.24 0.16 -16.44
N MET A 170 3.95 1.41 -16.82
CA MET A 170 4.87 2.52 -16.62
C MET A 170 5.08 2.85 -15.14
N LEU A 171 4.05 2.80 -14.31
CA LEU A 171 4.17 2.99 -12.87
C LEU A 171 5.10 1.92 -12.27
N ILE A 172 4.90 0.65 -12.63
CA ILE A 172 5.78 -0.44 -12.15
C ILE A 172 7.23 -0.23 -12.62
N TRP A 173 7.43 0.17 -13.87
CA TRP A 173 8.76 0.50 -14.37
C TRP A 173 9.39 1.67 -13.61
N TRP A 174 8.65 2.75 -13.37
CA TRP A 174 9.08 3.93 -12.61
C TRP A 174 9.48 3.58 -11.18
N LEU A 175 8.65 2.81 -10.47
CA LEU A 175 8.92 2.38 -9.10
C LEU A 175 10.21 1.54 -9.01
N ARG A 176 10.44 0.65 -10.00
CA ARG A 176 11.67 -0.13 -10.09
C ARG A 176 12.88 0.76 -10.37
N PHE A 177 12.75 1.71 -11.30
CA PHE A 177 13.81 2.66 -11.61
C PHE A 177 14.22 3.50 -10.38
N GLN A 178 13.24 4.07 -9.67
CA GLN A 178 13.46 4.87 -8.46
C GLN A 178 14.13 4.07 -7.34
N ARG A 179 13.78 2.80 -7.18
CA ARG A 179 14.41 1.94 -6.17
C ARG A 179 15.89 1.65 -6.46
N VAL A 180 16.30 1.63 -7.73
CA VAL A 180 17.70 1.41 -8.14
C VAL A 180 18.53 2.69 -8.12
N TRP A 181 17.94 3.82 -8.54
CA TRP A 181 18.69 5.05 -8.84
C TRP A 181 18.30 6.29 -8.01
N GLY A 182 17.16 6.26 -7.31
CA GLY A 182 16.57 7.40 -6.60
C GLY A 182 16.68 7.34 -5.07
N GLY A 183 17.61 6.52 -4.56
CA GLY A 183 17.91 6.39 -3.12
C GLY A 183 18.64 7.60 -2.56
#